data_AF-A0A7V9TIK6-F1
#
_entry.id   AF-A0A7V9TIK6-F1
#
_cell.length_a   1.000
_cell.length_b   1.000
_cell.length_c   1.000
_cell.angle_alpha   90.00
_cell.angle_beta   90.00
_cell.angle_gamma   90.00
#
_symmetry.space_group_name_H-M   'P 1'
#
loop_
_entity.id
_entity.type
_entity.pdbx_description
1 polymer ?
#
loop_
_entity_poly.entity_id
_entity_poly.type
_entity_poly.pdbx_seq_one_letter_code
_entity_poly.pdbx_strand_id
1 'polypeptide(L)'
;MAETDGVNSMDTNADSNTRSSRSNGPEGMLTLVCITCGNEMFFTTKPPTGDVKCTRCAGSVFRSFFTPTVRDDATEAMLEETSRSISIDGGSSDSTSGDLRDLNSP
;
A
#
# COMPACT_ATOMS: atom_id res chain seq x y z
N MET A 1 -15.84 -65.94 -27.60
CA MET A 1 -16.79 -64.82 -27.52
C MET A 1 -17.07 -64.53 -26.05
N ALA A 2 -16.78 -63.32 -25.58
CA ALA A 2 -17.53 -62.56 -24.57
C ALA A 2 -16.72 -61.32 -24.20
N GLU A 3 -17.29 -60.17 -24.54
CA GLU A 3 -16.79 -58.81 -24.36
C GLU A 3 -16.93 -58.37 -22.90
N THR A 4 -16.00 -57.53 -22.41
CA THR A 4 -16.29 -56.59 -21.31
C THR A 4 -15.45 -55.32 -21.49
N ASP A 5 -15.95 -54.40 -22.31
CA ASP A 5 -15.63 -52.98 -22.22
C ASP A 5 -16.46 -52.39 -21.07
N GLY A 6 -15.77 -51.96 -20.01
CA GLY A 6 -16.36 -51.36 -18.82
C GLY A 6 -15.65 -50.05 -18.47
N VAL A 7 -16.27 -48.96 -18.89
CA VAL A 7 -15.86 -47.55 -18.73
C VAL A 7 -15.64 -47.19 -17.25
N ASN A 8 -14.51 -46.56 -16.93
CA ASN A 8 -14.38 -45.75 -15.72
C ASN A 8 -13.62 -44.45 -16.00
N SER A 9 -14.23 -43.59 -16.83
CA SER A 9 -13.95 -42.15 -16.80
C SER A 9 -14.53 -41.60 -15.50
N MET A 10 -13.69 -41.46 -14.49
CA MET A 10 -13.95 -40.54 -13.39
C MET A 10 -13.22 -39.25 -13.70
N ASP A 11 -13.94 -38.43 -14.45
CA ASP A 11 -13.78 -36.98 -14.55
C ASP A 11 -13.83 -36.36 -13.15
N THR A 12 -12.73 -35.81 -12.68
CA THR A 12 -12.76 -34.71 -11.69
C THR A 12 -11.48 -33.89 -11.72
N ASN A 13 -11.11 -33.38 -12.90
CA ASN A 13 -10.32 -32.15 -12.97
C ASN A 13 -11.27 -30.95 -12.81
N ALA A 14 -11.86 -30.86 -11.62
CA ALA A 14 -12.52 -29.68 -11.11
C ALA A 14 -11.63 -29.03 -10.04
N ASP A 15 -10.31 -29.01 -10.25
CA ASP A 15 -9.46 -27.99 -9.63
C ASP A 15 -9.74 -26.68 -10.37
N SER A 16 -10.91 -26.15 -10.04
CA SER A 16 -11.26 -24.75 -10.17
C SER A 16 -10.25 -23.96 -9.34
N ASN A 17 -9.03 -23.85 -9.86
CA ASN A 17 -8.09 -22.79 -9.58
C ASN A 17 -8.64 -21.48 -10.18
N THR A 18 -9.92 -21.23 -9.93
CA THR A 18 -10.53 -19.92 -9.90
C THR A 18 -9.93 -19.27 -8.67
N ARG A 19 -8.64 -18.90 -8.78
CA ARG A 19 -8.16 -17.67 -8.20
C ARG A 19 -9.08 -16.61 -8.77
N SER A 20 -10.21 -16.42 -8.09
CA SER A 20 -10.88 -15.14 -8.01
C SER A 20 -9.83 -14.21 -7.41
N SER A 21 -8.87 -13.78 -8.24
CA SER A 21 -8.34 -12.45 -8.19
C SER A 21 -9.57 -11.56 -8.16
N ARG A 22 -10.01 -11.25 -6.93
CA ARG A 22 -10.87 -10.13 -6.65
C ARG A 22 -10.18 -8.98 -7.36
N SER A 23 -10.64 -8.65 -8.55
CA SER A 23 -10.16 -7.53 -9.34
C SER A 23 -10.65 -6.21 -8.74
N ASN A 24 -10.66 -6.12 -7.41
CA ASN A 24 -10.49 -4.84 -6.75
C ASN A 24 -9.00 -4.55 -6.87
N GLY A 25 -8.66 -3.72 -7.86
CA GLY A 25 -7.36 -3.07 -7.88
C GLY A 25 -7.12 -2.40 -6.51
N PRO A 26 -5.86 -2.16 -6.13
CA PRO A 26 -5.56 -1.61 -4.82
C PRO A 26 -6.36 -0.33 -4.61
N GLU A 27 -7.16 -0.29 -3.54
CA GLU A 27 -7.86 0.92 -3.12
C GLU A 27 -6.81 1.85 -2.50
N GLY A 28 -6.66 3.04 -3.07
CA GLY A 28 -5.64 3.96 -2.63
C GLY A 28 -5.67 5.31 -3.33
N MET A 29 -5.01 6.28 -2.71
CA MET A 29 -4.90 7.63 -3.21
C MET A 29 -3.72 7.74 -4.17
N LEU A 30 -4.01 8.13 -5.41
CA LEU A 30 -3.02 8.52 -6.39
C LEU A 30 -2.72 10.02 -6.27
N THR A 31 -1.45 10.35 -6.05
CA THR A 31 -0.94 11.72 -6.09
C THR A 31 -0.13 11.92 -7.35
N LEU A 32 -0.44 12.96 -8.12
CA LEU A 32 0.32 13.39 -9.29
C LEU A 32 1.05 14.70 -8.97
N VAL A 33 2.37 14.70 -9.13
CA VAL A 33 3.21 15.87 -8.92
C VAL A 33 3.72 16.36 -10.27
N CYS A 34 3.38 17.60 -10.64
CA CYS A 34 3.85 18.21 -11.88
C CYS A 34 5.37 18.43 -11.84
N ILE A 35 6.10 17.82 -12.78
CA ILE A 35 7.56 17.98 -12.85
C ILE A 35 7.96 19.43 -13.13
N THR A 36 7.11 20.17 -13.85
CA THR A 36 7.43 21.54 -14.29
C THR A 36 7.29 22.58 -13.17
N CYS A 37 6.24 22.50 -12.34
CA CYS A 37 5.95 23.55 -11.34
C CYS A 37 5.70 23.04 -9.92
N GLY A 38 5.81 21.73 -9.69
CA GLY A 38 5.61 21.10 -8.39
C GLY A 38 4.16 21.01 -7.91
N ASN A 39 3.18 21.46 -8.70
CA ASN A 39 1.77 21.40 -8.28
C ASN A 39 1.30 19.95 -8.11
N GLU A 40 0.59 19.69 -7.02
CA GLU A 40 0.10 18.37 -6.64
C GLU A 40 -1.39 18.24 -6.98
N MET A 41 -1.81 17.05 -7.41
CA MET A 41 -3.19 16.70 -7.69
C MET A 41 -3.50 15.31 -7.13
N PHE A 42 -4.64 15.16 -6.48
CA PHE A 42 -5.02 13.94 -5.76
C PHE A 42 -6.23 13.26 -6.40
N PHE A 43 -6.17 11.93 -6.54
CA PHE A 43 -7.23 11.11 -7.10
C PHE A 43 -7.46 9.88 -6.20
N THR A 44 -8.71 9.52 -5.92
CA THR A 44 -9.06 8.46 -4.96
C THR A 44 -8.97 7.04 -5.52
N THR A 45 -8.81 6.87 -6.83
CA THR A 45 -8.78 5.54 -7.48
C THR A 45 -7.81 5.52 -8.66
N LYS A 46 -8.06 6.34 -9.68
CA LYS A 46 -7.21 6.46 -10.88
C LYS A 46 -7.37 7.87 -11.47
N PRO A 47 -6.40 8.37 -12.25
CA PRO A 47 -6.62 9.63 -12.94
C PRO A 47 -7.74 9.43 -13.97
N PRO A 48 -8.47 10.50 -14.34
CA PRO A 48 -9.41 10.41 -15.44
C PRO A 48 -8.68 9.86 -16.67
N THR A 49 -9.31 8.92 -17.39
CA THR A 49 -8.78 8.38 -18.65
C THR A 49 -8.75 9.51 -19.68
N GLY A 50 -7.62 10.21 -19.78
CA GLY A 50 -7.41 11.35 -20.66
C GLY A 50 -6.09 12.06 -20.38
N ASP A 51 -5.80 13.09 -21.17
CA ASP A 51 -4.61 13.93 -21.01
C ASP A 51 -4.76 14.81 -19.77
N VAL A 52 -4.31 14.32 -18.62
CA VAL A 52 -4.22 15.12 -17.40
C VAL A 52 -3.27 16.29 -17.65
N LYS A 53 -3.73 17.51 -17.37
CA LYS A 53 -2.94 18.75 -17.47
C LYS A 53 -2.87 19.42 -16.11
N CYS A 54 -1.71 20.02 -15.81
CA CYS A 54 -1.50 20.73 -14.57
C CYS A 54 -2.37 21.98 -14.56
N THR A 55 -3.23 22.13 -13.56
CA THR A 55 -4.11 23.30 -13.40
C THR A 55 -3.35 24.61 -13.23
N ARG A 56 -2.08 24.54 -12.82
CA ARG A 56 -1.23 25.71 -12.58
C ARG A 56 -0.41 26.14 -13.80
N CYS A 57 0.21 25.22 -14.53
CA CYS A 57 1.16 25.54 -15.61
C CYS A 57 0.85 24.85 -16.96
N ALA A 58 -0.28 24.15 -17.06
CA ALA A 58 -0.70 23.38 -18.24
C ALA A 58 0.28 22.27 -18.72
N GLY A 59 1.30 21.93 -17.92
CA GLY A 59 2.21 20.82 -18.20
C GLY A 59 1.51 19.46 -18.15
N SER A 60 2.05 18.47 -18.88
CA SER A 60 1.51 17.10 -18.93
C SER A 60 2.43 16.02 -18.37
N VAL A 61 3.62 16.40 -17.88
CA VAL A 61 4.57 15.43 -17.31
C VAL A 61 4.44 15.43 -15.79
N PHE A 62 4.15 14.25 -15.25
CA PHE A 62 3.91 14.06 -13.82
C PHE A 62 4.72 12.88 -13.27
N ARG A 63 5.12 12.99 -12.01
CA ARG A 63 5.48 11.83 -11.20
C ARG A 63 4.23 11.36 -10.46
N SER A 64 3.98 10.06 -10.47
CA SER A 64 2.87 9.43 -9.77
C SER A 64 3.31 8.74 -8.49
N PHE A 65 2.49 8.86 -7.44
CA PHE A 65 2.66 8.16 -6.18
C PHE A 65 1.33 7.51 -5.81
N PHE A 66 1.36 6.23 -5.47
CA PHE A 66 0.18 5.51 -5.04
C PHE A 66 0.30 5.20 -3.55
N THR A 67 -0.64 5.70 -2.76
CA THR A 67 -0.71 5.47 -1.31
C THR A 67 -1.88 4.53 -1.02
N PRO A 68 -1.65 3.29 -0.59
CA PRO A 68 -2.72 2.39 -0.17
C PRO A 68 -3.52 3.05 0.98
N THR A 69 -4.84 3.11 0.87
CA THR A 69 -5.70 3.68 1.95
C THR A 69 -6.14 2.62 2.95
N VAL A 70 -5.99 1.35 2.61
CA VAL A 70 -6.18 0.21 3.50
C VAL A 70 -4.80 -0.30 3.89
N ARG A 71 -4.55 -0.47 5.19
CA ARG A 71 -3.30 -1.07 5.67
C ARG A 71 -3.27 -2.52 5.20
N ASP A 72 -2.28 -2.88 4.40
CA ASP A 72 -2.08 -4.27 4.02
C ASP A 72 -1.51 -5.08 5.21
N ASP A 73 -1.69 -6.40 5.17
CA ASP A 73 -1.32 -7.32 6.24
C ASP A 73 0.18 -7.23 6.61
N ALA A 74 1.05 -6.90 5.65
CA ALA A 74 2.48 -6.72 5.89
C ALA A 74 2.77 -5.39 6.61
N THR A 75 2.07 -4.31 6.25
CA THR A 75 2.16 -3.04 6.97
C THR A 75 1.58 -3.15 8.39
N GLU A 76 0.51 -3.91 8.62
CA GLU A 76 0.00 -4.24 9.95
C GLU A 76 1.04 -5.03 10.77
N ALA A 77 1.66 -6.07 10.20
CA ALA A 77 2.69 -6.86 10.88
C ALA A 77 3.92 -6.03 11.28
N MET A 78 4.38 -5.12 10.41
CA MET A 78 5.45 -4.18 10.76
C MET A 78 5.04 -3.20 11.86
N LEU A 79 3.79 -2.72 11.86
CA LEU A 79 3.28 -1.88 12.93
C LEU A 79 3.21 -2.63 14.26
N GLU A 80 2.77 -3.89 14.25
CA GLU A 80 2.68 -4.72 15.46
C GLU A 80 4.08 -5.00 16.02
N GLU A 81 5.06 -5.33 15.18
CA GLU A 81 6.46 -5.51 15.56
C GLU A 81 7.06 -4.22 16.16
N THR A 82 6.85 -3.08 15.49
CA THR A 82 7.30 -1.77 15.98
C THR A 82 6.63 -1.42 17.31
N SER A 83 5.33 -1.72 17.48
CA SER A 83 4.60 -1.45 18.72
C SER A 83 5.13 -2.23 19.92
N ARG A 84 5.59 -3.48 19.69
CA ARG A 84 6.28 -4.27 20.72
C ARG A 84 7.67 -3.71 21.03
N SER A 85 8.34 -3.15 20.03
CA SER A 85 9.69 -2.59 20.15
C SER A 85 9.72 -1.28 20.95
N ILE A 86 8.70 -0.43 20.85
CA ILE A 86 8.61 0.81 21.64
C ILE A 86 8.34 0.57 23.14
N SER A 87 7.98 -0.66 23.52
CA SER A 87 7.62 -1.02 24.90
C SER A 87 8.72 -1.80 25.64
N ILE A 88 9.90 -1.98 25.03
CA ILE A 88 11.03 -2.73 25.61
C ILE A 88 12.22 -1.78 25.82
N ASP A 89 11.96 -0.62 26.40
CA ASP A 89 12.87 -0.02 27.39
C ASP A 89 12.10 1.12 28.07
N GLY A 90 11.32 0.78 29.09
CA GLY A 90 10.89 1.76 30.10
C GLY A 90 12.07 2.21 30.98
N GLY A 91 13.29 2.27 30.43
CA GLY A 91 14.43 2.95 30.99
C GLY A 91 14.18 4.44 30.82
N SER A 92 13.47 4.99 31.80
CA SER A 92 13.28 6.42 32.03
C SER A 92 14.45 7.20 31.44
N SER A 93 14.21 8.00 30.40
CA SER A 93 15.23 8.93 29.93
C SER A 93 15.72 9.69 31.16
N ASP A 94 16.98 9.49 31.54
CA ASP A 94 17.65 10.12 32.69
C ASP A 94 17.90 11.60 32.36
N SER A 95 16.85 12.30 31.95
CA SER A 95 16.84 13.72 31.68
C SER A 95 16.26 14.36 32.92
N THR A 96 17.15 14.88 33.77
CA THR A 96 16.72 15.63 34.94
C THR A 96 16.28 17.02 34.50
N SER A 97 15.48 17.73 35.31
CA SER A 97 15.14 19.13 35.00
C SER A 97 16.37 20.06 34.96
N GLY A 98 17.54 19.60 35.43
CA GLY A 98 18.83 20.29 35.28
C GLY A 98 19.35 20.30 33.84
N ASP A 99 19.16 19.21 33.10
CA ASP A 99 19.57 19.07 31.70
C ASP A 99 18.83 20.06 30.77
N LEU A 100 17.58 20.38 31.10
CA LEU A 100 16.80 21.37 30.35
C LEU A 100 17.26 22.83 30.58
N ARG A 101 17.94 23.09 31.71
CA ARG A 101 18.44 24.44 32.05
C ARG A 101 19.76 24.78 31.36
N ASP A 102 20.61 23.78 31.11
CA ASP A 102 21.90 23.95 30.43
C ASP A 102 21.71 24.39 28.97
N LEU A 103 20.68 23.86 28.30
CA LEU A 103 20.32 24.16 26.91
C LEU A 103 19.78 25.57 26.67
N ASN A 104 19.47 26.34 27.73
CA ASN A 104 18.97 27.71 27.64
C ASN A 104 20.05 28.75 28.00
N SER A 105 21.32 28.38 27.87
CA SER A 105 22.47 29.26 28.07
C SER A 105 22.95 29.81 26.72
N PRO A 106 22.89 31.13 26.46
CA PRO A 106 23.42 31.75 25.24
C PRO A 106 24.96 31.81 25.20
#